data_AF-X0Z977-F1
#
_entry.id   AF-X0Z977-F1
#
_cell.length_a   1.000
_cell.length_b   1.000
_cell.length_c   1.000
_cell.angle_alpha   90.00
_cell.angle_beta   90.00
_cell.angle_gamma   90.00
#
_symmetry.space_group_name_H-M   'P 1'
#
loop_
_entity.id
_entity.type
_entity.pdbx_description
1 polymer ?
#
loop_
_entity_poly.entity_id
_entity_poly.type
_entity_poly.pdbx_seq_one_letter_code
_entity_poly.pdbx_strand_id
1 'polypeptide(L)'
;DIVALASAERRRQRIQQGLGAKTRPVEIDEYKYKKRNDSNLTRPKGHKLLEQMKLSEKRNEKLKNTSQSNVKEQENNFESKWKDKQNKLDKLREEKKQKDELIAKGQDLLEKGNQKLKRKEYEEAKVFYTQAIELFTQLGWHNQIGILEKELWNIDLHKKEEEKKGEMANLTKLKQEQEFQSRVSKVMSEKERYNKKLQQQQTALSPEIRSKIEKIKLVQLKAEKDESSNNLSRALARYQYILELYQSIPKENIDLSNEILKIEQKILDLKAKS
;
A
#
# COMPACT_ATOMS: atom_id res chain seq x y z
N ASP A 1 -1.14 32.19 15.69
CA ASP A 1 -1.96 31.84 16.87
C ASP A 1 -2.62 33.07 17.50
N ILE A 2 -3.82 33.41 17.02
CA ILE A 2 -4.58 34.60 17.49
C ILE A 2 -5.06 34.40 18.95
N VAL A 3 -5.27 33.14 19.36
CA VAL A 3 -5.71 32.77 20.71
C VAL A 3 -4.62 33.00 21.76
N ALA A 4 -3.35 32.78 21.41
CA ALA A 4 -2.22 33.00 22.32
C ALA A 4 -1.99 34.50 22.59
N LEU A 5 -2.13 35.34 21.56
CA LEU A 5 -2.07 36.80 21.69
C LEU A 5 -3.21 37.34 22.57
N ALA A 6 -4.44 36.88 22.35
CA ALA A 6 -5.59 37.28 23.17
C ALA A 6 -5.46 36.86 24.64
N SER A 7 -4.83 35.70 24.92
CA SER A 7 -4.56 35.23 26.29
C SER A 7 -3.50 36.09 26.99
N ALA A 8 -2.43 36.45 26.28
CA ALA A 8 -1.37 37.32 26.78
C ALA A 8 -1.88 38.74 27.08
N GLU A 9 -2.74 39.29 26.22
CA GLU A 9 -3.33 40.63 26.40
C GLU A 9 -4.24 40.70 27.63
N ARG A 10 -5.08 39.67 27.87
CA ARG A 10 -5.92 39.59 29.08
C ARG A 10 -5.09 39.46 30.36
N ARG A 11 -3.91 38.83 30.29
CA ARG A 11 -3.01 38.73 31.45
C ARG A 11 -2.34 40.07 31.76
N ARG A 12 -1.98 40.84 30.71
CA ARG A 12 -1.43 42.19 30.85
C ARG A 12 -2.44 43.18 31.44
N GLN A 13 -3.70 43.11 31.01
CA GLN A 13 -4.78 43.94 31.58
C GLN A 13 -5.06 43.62 33.05
N ARG A 14 -5.01 42.33 33.46
CA ARG A 14 -5.14 41.94 34.87
C ARG A 14 -4.01 42.48 35.76
N ILE A 15 -2.79 42.54 35.26
CA ILE A 15 -1.65 43.10 36.00
C ILE A 15 -1.79 44.62 36.13
N GLN A 16 -2.24 45.32 35.08
CA GLN A 16 -2.49 46.76 35.15
C GLN A 16 -3.67 47.12 36.07
N GLN A 17 -4.74 46.32 36.09
CA GLN A 17 -5.87 46.53 37.00
C GLN A 17 -5.54 46.13 38.45
N GLY A 18 -4.67 45.14 38.66
CA GLY A 18 -4.22 44.72 40.00
C GLY A 18 -3.22 45.68 40.66
N LEU A 19 -2.46 46.43 39.88
CA LEU A 19 -1.52 47.46 40.39
C LEU A 19 -2.18 48.82 40.65
N GLY A 20 -3.47 48.99 40.31
CA GLY A 20 -4.28 50.18 40.59
C GLY A 20 -5.04 50.12 41.92
N ALA A 21 -4.71 49.21 42.82
CA ALA A 21 -5.33 49.08 44.13
C ALA A 21 -4.83 50.19 45.07
N LYS A 22 -5.56 51.31 45.06
CA LYS A 22 -5.73 52.31 46.13
C LYS A 22 -5.10 51.89 47.46
N THR A 23 -3.82 52.19 47.66
CA THR A 23 -3.25 52.35 48.99
C THR A 23 -3.94 53.56 49.59
N ARG A 24 -4.91 53.32 50.49
CA ARG A 24 -5.40 54.38 51.38
C ARG A 24 -4.18 54.92 52.12
N PRO A 25 -3.97 56.24 52.20
CA PRO A 25 -3.00 56.78 53.13
C PRO A 25 -3.42 56.30 54.52
N VAL A 26 -2.50 55.64 55.23
CA VAL A 26 -2.66 55.42 56.66
C VAL A 26 -2.56 56.81 57.27
N GLU A 27 -3.69 57.39 57.69
CA GLU A 27 -3.70 58.53 58.59
C GLU A 27 -2.95 58.11 59.85
N ILE A 28 -1.74 58.66 60.01
CA ILE A 28 -1.00 58.59 61.26
C ILE A 28 -1.73 59.56 62.19
N ASP A 29 -2.61 59.04 63.03
CA ASP A 29 -3.17 59.81 64.14
C ASP A 29 -2.03 60.26 65.06
N GLU A 30 -1.68 61.55 64.97
CA GLU A 30 -0.83 62.25 65.92
C GLU A 30 -1.51 62.33 67.29
N TYR A 31 -1.47 61.24 68.05
CA TYR A 31 -1.85 61.26 69.46
C TYR A 31 -0.79 62.00 70.28
N LYS A 32 -1.11 63.27 70.56
CA LYS A 32 -0.68 64.13 71.67
C LYS A 32 0.17 63.44 72.75
N TYR A 33 1.48 63.63 72.69
CA TYR A 33 2.37 63.49 73.85
C TYR A 33 2.10 64.63 74.85
N LYS A 34 1.30 64.37 75.89
CA LYS A 34 1.29 65.20 77.11
C LYS A 34 2.48 64.82 77.99
N LYS A 35 3.49 65.71 78.06
CA LYS A 35 4.50 65.73 79.13
C LYS A 35 3.78 65.84 80.48
N ARG A 36 3.87 64.81 81.31
CA ARG A 36 3.72 64.95 82.77
C ARG A 36 5.11 64.89 83.37
N ASN A 37 5.55 66.04 83.87
CA ASN A 37 6.62 66.12 84.85
C ASN A 37 6.02 65.67 86.19
N ASP A 38 6.41 64.49 86.67
CA ASP A 38 6.29 64.16 88.09
C ASP A 38 7.61 63.53 88.53
N SER A 39 8.43 64.40 89.13
CA SER A 39 9.54 64.04 90.00
C SER A 39 9.01 63.23 91.18
N ASN A 40 9.40 61.97 91.32
CA ASN A 40 9.59 61.38 92.64
C ASN A 40 10.58 60.21 92.59
N LEU A 41 11.75 60.53 93.11
CA LEU A 41 12.87 59.66 93.40
C LEU A 41 12.44 58.63 94.46
N THR A 42 12.26 57.38 94.06
CA THR A 42 12.31 56.23 95.00
C THR A 42 13.08 55.07 94.36
N ARG A 43 14.33 54.90 94.78
CA ARG A 43 15.04 53.61 94.76
C ARG A 43 14.49 52.73 95.92
N PRO A 44 14.66 51.39 95.94
CA PRO A 44 15.17 50.49 94.90
C PRO A 44 14.28 49.23 94.71
N LYS A 45 14.00 48.81 93.47
CA LYS A 45 13.62 47.40 93.18
C LYS A 45 14.32 46.89 91.92
N GLY A 46 15.65 46.96 91.90
CA GLY A 46 16.48 46.40 90.83
C GLY A 46 16.24 44.91 90.58
N HIS A 47 15.80 44.16 91.60
CA HIS A 47 15.47 42.74 91.47
C HIS A 47 14.23 42.45 90.60
N LYS A 48 13.16 43.26 90.71
CA LYS A 48 11.92 43.06 89.93
C LYS A 48 12.08 43.45 88.46
N LEU A 49 12.86 44.49 88.16
CA LEU A 49 13.13 44.90 86.78
C LEU A 49 14.00 43.88 86.06
N LEU A 50 15.04 43.36 86.75
CA LEU A 50 15.90 42.31 86.21
C LEU A 50 15.13 41.00 85.97
N GLU A 51 14.19 40.64 86.86
CA GLU A 51 13.28 39.50 86.65
C GLU A 51 12.35 39.70 85.45
N GLN A 52 11.79 40.90 85.28
CA GLN A 52 10.97 41.23 84.11
C GLN A 52 11.77 41.20 82.81
N MET A 53 13.01 41.69 82.81
CA MET A 53 13.91 41.59 81.66
C MET A 53 14.20 40.12 81.32
N LYS A 54 14.58 39.29 82.30
CA LYS A 54 14.81 37.85 82.09
C LYS A 54 13.56 37.12 81.58
N LEU A 55 12.36 37.48 82.05
CA LEU A 55 11.10 36.93 81.56
C LEU A 55 10.78 37.38 80.12
N SER A 56 11.10 38.63 79.77
CA SER A 56 10.94 39.15 78.41
C SER A 56 11.91 38.52 77.42
N GLU A 57 13.16 38.28 77.83
CA GLU A 57 14.17 37.56 77.04
C GLU A 57 13.73 36.12 76.79
N LYS A 58 13.27 35.39 77.83
CA LYS A 58 12.70 34.05 77.69
C LYS A 58 11.48 34.03 76.76
N ARG A 59 10.63 35.06 76.78
CA ARG A 59 9.49 35.18 75.86
C ARG A 59 9.95 35.43 74.42
N ASN A 60 10.92 36.32 74.22
CA ASN A 60 11.49 36.62 72.90
C ASN A 60 12.22 35.41 72.30
N GLU A 61 12.93 34.65 73.12
CA GLU A 61 13.64 33.43 72.70
C GLU A 61 12.63 32.32 72.32
N LYS A 62 11.55 32.17 73.10
CA LYS A 62 10.42 31.29 72.73
C LYS A 62 9.77 31.73 71.42
N LEU A 63 9.47 33.03 71.25
CA LEU A 63 8.89 33.56 70.02
C LEU A 63 9.80 33.35 68.81
N LYS A 64 11.12 33.58 68.94
CA LYS A 64 12.09 33.30 67.88
C LYS A 64 12.12 31.82 67.51
N ASN A 65 12.09 30.92 68.50
CA ASN A 65 12.08 29.48 68.27
C ASN A 65 10.76 29.01 67.60
N THR A 66 9.61 29.55 68.02
CA THR A 66 8.31 29.27 67.37
C THR A 66 8.25 29.84 65.95
N SER A 67 8.79 31.04 65.71
CA SER A 67 8.88 31.62 64.37
C SER A 67 9.79 30.79 63.46
N GLN A 68 10.94 30.33 63.96
CA GLN A 68 11.85 29.47 63.19
C GLN A 68 11.25 28.08 62.91
N SER A 69 10.52 27.46 63.86
CA SER A 69 9.83 26.19 63.60
C SER A 69 8.73 26.35 62.56
N ASN A 70 7.95 27.44 62.62
CA ASN A 70 6.86 27.69 61.69
C ASN A 70 7.38 27.96 60.27
N VAL A 71 8.51 28.69 60.13
CA VAL A 71 9.16 28.91 58.82
C VAL A 71 9.67 27.59 58.25
N LYS A 72 10.34 26.76 59.06
CA LYS A 72 10.80 25.43 58.63
C LYS A 72 9.64 24.50 58.25
N GLU A 73 8.53 24.55 58.96
CA GLU A 73 7.33 23.77 58.63
C GLU A 73 6.69 24.25 57.31
N GLN A 74 6.65 25.57 57.08
CA GLN A 74 6.18 26.13 55.81
C GLN A 74 7.10 25.77 54.63
N GLU A 75 8.42 25.80 54.81
CA GLU A 75 9.41 25.38 53.81
C GLU A 75 9.25 23.89 53.47
N ASN A 76 9.18 23.03 54.49
CA ASN A 76 8.96 21.59 54.30
C ASN A 76 7.65 21.29 53.58
N ASN A 77 6.57 22.01 53.90
CA ASN A 77 5.27 21.86 53.23
C ASN A 77 5.33 22.34 51.77
N PHE A 78 6.07 23.41 51.48
CA PHE A 78 6.28 23.89 50.11
C PHE A 78 7.11 22.89 49.29
N GLU A 79 8.20 22.36 49.85
CA GLU A 79 9.03 21.34 49.22
C GLU A 79 8.25 20.06 48.92
N SER A 80 7.43 19.57 49.87
CA SER A 80 6.57 18.40 49.65
C SER A 80 5.59 18.64 48.50
N LYS A 81 4.89 19.78 48.50
CA LYS A 81 3.95 20.14 47.42
C LYS A 81 4.63 20.28 46.06
N TRP A 82 5.87 20.78 46.03
CA TRP A 82 6.64 20.91 44.80
C TRP A 82 7.07 19.54 44.27
N LYS A 83 7.57 18.66 45.14
CA LYS A 83 7.89 17.26 44.79
C LYS A 83 6.67 16.51 44.27
N ASP A 84 5.51 16.66 44.92
CA ASP A 84 4.26 16.03 44.47
C ASP A 84 3.83 16.52 43.08
N LYS A 85 3.98 17.83 42.80
CA LYS A 85 3.71 18.37 41.46
C LYS A 85 4.67 17.82 40.42
N GLN A 86 5.95 17.68 40.76
CA GLN A 86 6.95 17.13 39.85
C GLN A 86 6.69 15.66 39.55
N ASN A 87 6.43 14.85 40.57
CA ASN A 87 6.04 13.45 40.42
C ASN A 87 4.78 13.28 39.54
N LYS A 88 3.78 14.17 39.72
CA LYS A 88 2.58 14.17 38.89
C LYS A 88 2.88 14.52 37.44
N LEU A 89 3.76 15.48 37.18
CA LEU A 89 4.17 15.86 35.83
C LEU A 89 4.95 14.74 35.14
N ASP A 90 5.85 14.07 35.85
CA ASP A 90 6.64 12.97 35.30
C ASP A 90 5.73 11.77 34.98
N LYS A 91 4.74 11.48 35.83
CA LYS A 91 3.73 10.45 35.55
C LYS A 91 2.90 10.77 34.30
N LEU A 92 2.46 12.01 34.12
CA LEU A 92 1.75 12.44 32.91
C LEU A 92 2.62 12.39 31.65
N ARG A 93 3.92 12.70 31.76
CA ARG A 93 4.87 12.58 30.65
C ARG A 93 5.04 11.14 30.21
N GLU A 94 5.16 10.23 31.17
CA GLU A 94 5.29 8.79 30.89
C GLU A 94 4.01 8.22 30.26
N GLU A 95 2.83 8.55 30.80
CA GLU A 95 1.55 8.17 30.21
C GLU A 95 1.38 8.70 28.78
N LYS A 96 1.83 9.95 28.53
CA LYS A 96 1.81 10.52 27.19
C LYS A 96 2.74 9.77 26.25
N LYS A 97 3.96 9.46 26.68
CA LYS A 97 4.94 8.72 25.89
C LYS A 97 4.42 7.33 25.50
N GLN A 98 3.81 6.61 26.44
CA GLN A 98 3.19 5.31 26.18
C GLN A 98 2.06 5.41 25.14
N LYS A 99 1.22 6.45 25.23
CA LYS A 99 0.17 6.70 24.22
C LYS A 99 0.76 7.02 22.85
N ASP A 100 1.79 7.88 22.79
CA ASP A 100 2.45 8.25 21.54
C ASP A 100 3.11 7.03 20.88
N GLU A 101 3.71 6.12 21.66
CA GLU A 101 4.25 4.85 21.17
C GLU A 101 3.17 3.91 20.61
N LEU A 102 2.01 3.80 21.26
CA LEU A 102 0.88 3.01 20.75
C LEU A 102 0.32 3.61 19.46
N ILE A 103 0.25 4.94 19.36
CA ILE A 103 -0.19 5.64 18.14
C ILE A 103 0.77 5.33 16.99
N ALA A 104 2.08 5.44 17.22
CA ALA A 104 3.09 5.14 16.19
C ALA A 104 3.00 3.69 15.71
N LYS A 105 2.82 2.72 16.63
CA LYS A 105 2.61 1.31 16.27
C LYS A 105 1.33 1.10 15.45
N GLY A 106 0.23 1.75 15.84
CA GLY A 106 -1.02 1.71 15.07
C GLY A 106 -0.84 2.24 13.64
N GLN A 107 -0.12 3.35 13.48
CA GLN A 107 0.16 3.92 12.15
C GLN A 107 1.03 3.02 11.28
N ASP A 108 2.09 2.42 11.84
CA ASP A 108 2.95 1.46 11.13
C ASP A 108 2.16 0.22 10.67
N LEU A 109 1.25 -0.29 11.49
CA LEU A 109 0.35 -1.39 11.10
C LEU A 109 -0.58 -0.99 9.94
N LEU A 110 -1.15 0.23 9.97
CA LEU A 110 -1.95 0.72 8.86
C LEU A 110 -1.14 0.87 7.58
N GLU A 111 0.11 1.35 7.66
CA GLU A 111 0.97 1.45 6.49
C GLU A 111 1.26 0.07 5.89
N LYS A 112 1.59 -0.92 6.73
CA LYS A 112 1.78 -2.31 6.31
C LYS A 112 0.51 -2.90 5.70
N GLY A 113 -0.65 -2.69 6.31
CA GLY A 113 -1.94 -3.11 5.77
C GLY A 113 -2.21 -2.53 4.38
N ASN A 114 -1.96 -1.22 4.20
CA ASN A 114 -2.08 -0.55 2.91
C ASN A 114 -1.10 -1.09 1.85
N GLN A 115 0.14 -1.40 2.25
CA GLN A 115 1.12 -2.01 1.33
C GLN A 115 0.67 -3.41 0.87
N LYS A 116 0.12 -4.22 1.78
CA LYS A 116 -0.43 -5.55 1.47
C LYS A 116 -1.65 -5.47 0.56
N LEU A 117 -2.53 -4.48 0.80
CA LEU A 117 -3.68 -4.22 -0.05
C LEU A 117 -3.28 -3.86 -1.49
N LYS A 118 -2.25 -3.02 -1.67
CA LYS A 118 -1.69 -2.69 -2.99
C LYS A 118 -1.15 -3.91 -3.74
N ARG A 119 -0.63 -4.91 -3.01
CA ARG A 119 -0.14 -6.19 -3.54
C ARG A 119 -1.26 -7.22 -3.75
N LYS A 120 -2.52 -6.87 -3.45
CA LYS A 120 -3.68 -7.77 -3.47
C LYS A 120 -3.57 -8.95 -2.50
N GLU A 121 -2.75 -8.79 -1.45
CA GLU A 121 -2.60 -9.76 -0.37
C GLU A 121 -3.69 -9.49 0.70
N TYR A 122 -4.95 -9.77 0.34
CA TYR A 122 -6.13 -9.33 1.10
C TYR A 122 -6.18 -9.89 2.53
N GLU A 123 -5.86 -11.17 2.72
CA GLU A 123 -5.89 -11.80 4.06
C GLU A 123 -4.84 -11.20 5.00
N GLU A 124 -3.63 -10.96 4.49
CA GLU A 124 -2.57 -10.33 5.28
C GLU A 124 -2.90 -8.87 5.61
N ALA A 125 -3.49 -8.14 4.66
CA ALA A 125 -3.96 -6.78 4.91
C ALA A 125 -4.96 -6.77 6.08
N LYS A 126 -5.96 -7.65 6.07
CA LYS A 126 -6.95 -7.75 7.16
C LYS A 126 -6.31 -7.93 8.53
N VAL A 127 -5.31 -8.83 8.65
CA VAL A 127 -4.60 -9.07 9.91
C VAL A 127 -4.01 -7.76 10.45
N PHE A 128 -3.34 -6.98 9.61
CA PHE A 128 -2.77 -5.69 10.03
C PHE A 128 -3.84 -4.65 10.43
N TYR A 129 -4.95 -4.58 9.69
CA TYR A 129 -6.07 -3.70 10.02
C TYR A 129 -6.73 -4.10 11.34
N THR A 130 -6.92 -5.40 11.61
CA THR A 130 -7.46 -5.90 12.89
C THR A 130 -6.53 -5.56 14.05
N GLN A 131 -5.22 -5.78 13.90
CA GLN A 131 -4.24 -5.39 14.93
C GLN A 131 -4.23 -3.88 15.19
N ALA A 132 -4.38 -3.05 14.15
CA ALA A 132 -4.50 -1.61 14.30
C ALA A 132 -5.78 -1.21 15.06
N ILE A 133 -6.91 -1.88 14.78
CA ILE A 133 -8.17 -1.68 15.52
C ILE A 133 -7.99 -2.00 17.01
N GLU A 134 -7.29 -3.09 17.35
CA GLU A 134 -7.01 -3.45 18.75
C GLU A 134 -6.25 -2.33 19.47
N LEU A 135 -5.21 -1.76 18.84
CA LEU A 135 -4.45 -0.64 19.40
C LEU A 135 -5.31 0.64 19.53
N PHE A 136 -6.12 0.96 18.54
CA PHE A 136 -7.01 2.13 18.61
C PHE A 136 -8.15 1.96 19.62
N THR A 137 -8.55 0.71 19.90
CA THR A 137 -9.49 0.38 20.98
C THR A 137 -8.88 0.69 22.33
N GLN A 138 -7.62 0.31 22.57
CA GLN A 138 -6.89 0.67 23.80
C GLN A 138 -6.73 2.18 23.98
N LEU A 139 -6.63 2.94 22.88
CA LEU A 139 -6.55 4.40 22.89
C LEU A 139 -7.91 5.12 22.99
N GLY A 140 -9.03 4.40 22.84
CA GLY A 140 -10.39 4.97 22.85
C GLY A 140 -10.76 5.75 21.58
N TRP A 141 -10.12 5.46 20.44
CA TRP A 141 -10.31 6.17 19.16
C TRP A 141 -11.44 5.56 18.32
N HIS A 142 -12.68 5.63 18.82
CA HIS A 142 -13.83 4.94 18.22
C HIS A 142 -14.16 5.37 16.79
N ASN A 143 -13.94 6.64 16.43
CA ASN A 143 -14.22 7.13 15.07
C ASN A 143 -13.32 6.44 14.03
N GLN A 144 -12.04 6.26 14.37
CA GLN A 144 -11.06 5.59 13.52
C GLN A 144 -11.40 4.11 13.38
N ILE A 145 -11.82 3.45 14.46
CA ILE A 145 -12.26 2.06 14.42
C ILE A 145 -13.39 1.88 13.40
N GLY A 146 -14.43 2.73 13.45
CA GLY A 146 -15.54 2.63 12.49
C GLY A 146 -15.13 2.87 11.02
N ILE A 147 -14.05 3.62 10.77
CA ILE A 147 -13.49 3.75 9.41
C ILE A 147 -12.78 2.46 9.01
N LEU A 148 -11.97 1.88 9.90
CA LEU A 148 -11.22 0.66 9.62
C LEU A 148 -12.12 -0.57 9.47
N GLU A 149 -13.23 -0.65 10.21
CA GLU A 149 -14.24 -1.71 10.03
C GLU A 149 -14.90 -1.64 8.65
N LYS A 150 -15.23 -0.43 8.17
CA LYS A 150 -15.72 -0.23 6.80
C LYS A 150 -14.66 -0.61 5.77
N GLU A 151 -13.40 -0.31 6.04
CA GLU A 151 -12.31 -0.68 5.15
C GLU A 151 -12.12 -2.19 5.09
N LEU A 152 -12.19 -2.90 6.22
CA LEU A 152 -12.19 -4.37 6.26
C LEU A 152 -13.34 -4.96 5.41
N TRP A 153 -14.53 -4.37 5.48
CA TRP A 153 -15.66 -4.78 4.65
C TRP A 153 -15.41 -4.50 3.15
N ASN A 154 -14.83 -3.35 2.80
CA ASN A 154 -14.44 -3.03 1.43
C ASN A 154 -13.39 -4.02 0.89
N ILE A 155 -12.42 -4.41 1.72
CA ILE A 155 -11.40 -5.41 1.37
C ILE A 155 -12.08 -6.74 0.99
N ASP A 156 -13.06 -7.18 1.77
CA ASP A 156 -13.85 -8.37 1.48
C ASP A 156 -14.63 -8.28 0.17
N LEU A 157 -15.23 -7.12 -0.08
CA LEU A 157 -15.94 -6.86 -1.33
C LEU A 157 -14.99 -6.93 -2.53
N HIS A 158 -13.84 -6.26 -2.46
CA HIS A 158 -12.84 -6.26 -3.51
C HIS A 158 -12.30 -7.66 -3.82
N LYS A 159 -12.01 -8.46 -2.78
CA LYS A 159 -11.59 -9.84 -2.96
C LYS A 159 -12.63 -10.65 -3.77
N LYS A 160 -13.90 -10.56 -3.40
CA LYS A 160 -14.99 -11.26 -4.12
C LYS A 160 -15.15 -10.77 -5.56
N GLU A 161 -14.98 -9.47 -5.81
CA GLU A 161 -15.04 -8.92 -7.17
C GLU A 161 -13.88 -9.42 -8.05
N GLU A 162 -12.67 -9.53 -7.50
CA GLU A 162 -11.52 -10.08 -8.23
C GLU A 162 -11.71 -11.57 -8.54
N GLU A 163 -12.19 -12.36 -7.59
CA GLU A 163 -12.50 -13.78 -7.80
C GLU A 163 -13.52 -13.96 -8.94
N LYS A 164 -14.63 -13.20 -8.91
CA LYS A 164 -15.64 -13.22 -9.98
C LYS A 164 -15.06 -12.81 -11.35
N LYS A 165 -14.18 -11.80 -11.39
CA LYS A 165 -13.50 -11.40 -12.63
C LYS A 165 -12.61 -12.52 -13.16
N GLY A 166 -11.90 -13.23 -12.28
CA GLY A 166 -11.09 -14.40 -12.62
C GLY A 166 -11.93 -15.54 -13.21
N GLU A 167 -13.06 -15.86 -12.57
CA GLU A 167 -13.99 -16.88 -13.05
C GLU A 167 -14.55 -16.55 -14.44
N MET A 168 -15.01 -15.30 -14.64
CA MET A 168 -15.53 -14.84 -15.94
C MET A 168 -14.47 -14.89 -17.03
N ALA A 169 -13.22 -14.52 -16.72
CA ALA A 169 -12.12 -14.62 -17.68
C ALA A 169 -11.83 -16.08 -18.08
N ASN A 170 -11.84 -17.00 -17.12
CA ASN A 170 -11.66 -18.43 -17.38
C ASN A 170 -12.80 -19.01 -18.21
N LEU A 171 -14.05 -18.63 -17.93
CA LEU A 171 -15.22 -19.07 -18.68
C LEU A 171 -15.17 -18.57 -20.13
N THR A 172 -14.76 -17.32 -20.35
CA THR A 172 -14.57 -16.78 -21.70
C THR A 172 -13.46 -17.52 -22.46
N LYS A 173 -12.32 -17.82 -21.81
CA LYS A 173 -11.25 -18.64 -22.42
C LYS A 173 -11.74 -20.03 -22.79
N LEU A 174 -12.52 -20.67 -21.92
CA LEU A 174 -13.09 -22.00 -22.19
C LEU A 174 -14.04 -21.98 -23.40
N LYS A 175 -14.90 -20.96 -23.49
CA LYS A 175 -15.79 -20.78 -24.66
C LYS A 175 -15.01 -20.58 -25.95
N GLN A 176 -13.98 -19.73 -25.92
CA GLN A 176 -13.10 -19.50 -27.08
C GLN A 176 -12.39 -20.78 -27.52
N GLU A 177 -11.89 -21.57 -26.57
CA GLU A 177 -11.27 -22.86 -26.86
C GLU A 177 -12.28 -23.84 -27.47
N GLN A 178 -13.49 -23.94 -26.92
CA GLN A 178 -14.55 -24.78 -27.50
C GLN A 178 -14.93 -24.36 -28.92
N GLU A 179 -15.06 -23.07 -29.18
CA GLU A 179 -15.30 -22.53 -30.52
C GLU A 179 -14.15 -22.86 -31.48
N PHE A 180 -12.90 -22.75 -31.01
CA PHE A 180 -11.73 -23.13 -31.78
C PHE A 180 -11.75 -24.61 -32.14
N GLN A 181 -11.99 -25.50 -31.17
CA GLN A 181 -12.10 -26.95 -31.41
C GLN A 181 -13.25 -27.28 -32.38
N SER A 182 -14.38 -26.58 -32.29
CA SER A 182 -15.49 -26.70 -33.24
C SER A 182 -15.08 -26.30 -34.67
N ARG A 183 -14.28 -25.24 -34.83
CA ARG A 183 -13.76 -24.83 -36.15
C ARG A 183 -12.74 -25.83 -36.69
N VAL A 184 -11.82 -26.29 -35.84
CA VAL A 184 -10.81 -27.29 -36.22
C VAL A 184 -11.47 -28.59 -36.69
N SER A 185 -12.44 -29.11 -35.93
CA SER A 185 -13.18 -30.31 -36.31
C SER A 185 -13.93 -30.16 -37.63
N LYS A 186 -14.57 -29.00 -37.88
CA LYS A 186 -15.21 -28.70 -39.18
C LYS A 186 -14.20 -28.74 -40.33
N VAL A 187 -13.08 -28.03 -40.20
CA VAL A 187 -12.02 -28.00 -41.23
C VAL A 187 -11.44 -29.40 -41.48
N MET A 188 -11.21 -30.18 -40.42
CA MET A 188 -10.74 -31.57 -40.55
C MET A 188 -11.76 -32.45 -41.29
N SER A 189 -13.04 -32.32 -40.97
CA SER A 189 -14.10 -33.08 -41.66
C SER A 189 -14.25 -32.68 -43.14
N GLU A 190 -14.07 -31.40 -43.47
CA GLU A 190 -14.08 -30.90 -44.85
C GLU A 190 -12.87 -31.42 -45.63
N LYS A 191 -11.67 -31.37 -45.02
CA LYS A 191 -10.45 -31.93 -45.58
C LYS A 191 -10.58 -33.43 -45.86
N GLU A 192 -11.16 -34.18 -44.93
CA GLU A 192 -11.44 -35.61 -45.12
C GLU A 192 -12.43 -35.86 -46.27
N ARG A 193 -13.51 -35.07 -46.36
CA ARG A 193 -14.48 -35.17 -47.47
C ARG A 193 -13.82 -34.86 -48.82
N TYR A 194 -12.99 -33.83 -48.87
CA TYR A 194 -12.23 -33.47 -50.07
C TYR A 194 -11.28 -34.60 -50.47
N ASN A 195 -10.52 -35.15 -49.51
CA ASN A 195 -9.62 -36.27 -49.75
C ASN A 195 -10.37 -37.52 -50.23
N LYS A 196 -11.54 -37.82 -49.66
CA LYS A 196 -12.39 -38.93 -50.13
C LYS A 196 -12.88 -38.71 -51.57
N LYS A 197 -13.31 -37.50 -51.92
CA LYS A 197 -13.69 -37.17 -53.30
C LYS A 197 -12.50 -37.32 -54.26
N LEU A 198 -11.32 -36.88 -53.85
CA LEU A 198 -10.10 -36.98 -54.65
C LEU A 198 -9.66 -38.45 -54.81
N GLN A 199 -9.80 -39.26 -53.76
CA GLN A 199 -9.62 -40.72 -53.84
C GLN A 199 -10.65 -41.37 -54.74
N GLN A 200 -11.94 -41.01 -54.67
CA GLN A 200 -12.98 -41.53 -55.56
C GLN A 200 -12.75 -41.14 -57.03
N GLN A 201 -12.21 -39.95 -57.29
CA GLN A 201 -11.80 -39.56 -58.64
C GLN A 201 -10.64 -40.43 -59.12
N GLN A 202 -9.60 -40.64 -58.31
CA GLN A 202 -8.51 -41.56 -58.64
C GLN A 202 -9.05 -42.97 -58.87
N THR A 203 -9.79 -43.49 -57.88
CA THR A 203 -10.97 -44.37 -57.93
C THR A 203 -11.63 -44.70 -59.26
N ALA A 204 -11.99 -43.67 -60.01
CA ALA A 204 -12.75 -43.79 -61.25
C ALA A 204 -11.83 -43.92 -62.47
N LEU A 205 -10.56 -43.52 -62.35
CA LEU A 205 -9.58 -43.65 -63.41
C LEU A 205 -9.21 -45.11 -63.64
N SER A 206 -9.00 -45.46 -64.91
CA SER A 206 -8.44 -46.77 -65.29
C SER A 206 -7.09 -47.01 -64.57
N PRO A 207 -6.82 -48.23 -64.10
CA PRO A 207 -5.56 -48.57 -63.41
C PRO A 207 -4.31 -48.22 -64.24
N GLU A 208 -4.39 -48.26 -65.58
CA GLU A 208 -3.30 -47.87 -66.46
C GLU A 208 -2.98 -46.36 -66.38
N ILE A 209 -4.02 -45.52 -66.35
CA ILE A 209 -3.89 -44.06 -66.23
C ILE A 209 -3.34 -43.70 -64.84
N ARG A 210 -3.77 -44.41 -63.79
CA ARG A 210 -3.23 -44.21 -62.43
C ARG A 210 -1.75 -44.50 -62.36
N SER A 211 -1.31 -45.64 -62.92
CA SER A 211 0.11 -46.01 -62.95
C SER A 211 0.94 -44.96 -63.67
N LYS A 212 0.45 -44.43 -64.80
CA LYS A 212 1.11 -43.32 -65.53
C LYS A 212 1.20 -42.05 -64.67
N ILE A 213 0.13 -41.66 -63.98
CA ILE A 213 0.12 -40.46 -63.11
C ILE A 213 1.06 -40.64 -61.91
N GLU A 214 1.08 -41.80 -61.26
CA GLU A 214 2.02 -42.08 -60.17
C GLU A 214 3.46 -42.03 -60.64
N LYS A 215 3.73 -42.60 -61.82
CA LYS A 215 5.05 -42.54 -62.45
C LYS A 215 5.46 -41.10 -62.73
N ILE A 216 4.56 -40.27 -63.27
CA ILE A 216 4.78 -38.83 -63.48
C ILE A 216 5.18 -38.15 -62.17
N LYS A 217 4.40 -38.34 -61.09
CA LYS A 217 4.71 -37.73 -59.77
C LYS A 217 6.08 -38.13 -59.25
N LEU A 218 6.43 -39.41 -59.39
CA LEU A 218 7.71 -39.94 -58.93
C LEU A 218 8.88 -39.39 -59.77
N VAL A 219 8.71 -39.25 -61.09
CA VAL A 219 9.71 -38.61 -61.96
C VAL A 219 9.82 -37.12 -61.66
N GLN A 220 8.72 -36.45 -61.33
CA GLN A 220 8.71 -35.02 -61.02
C GLN A 220 9.52 -34.70 -59.75
N LEU A 221 9.30 -35.43 -58.65
CA LEU A 221 10.10 -35.28 -57.43
C LEU A 221 11.59 -35.51 -57.69
N LYS A 222 11.89 -36.49 -58.54
CA LYS A 222 13.23 -36.78 -59.01
C LYS A 222 13.82 -35.64 -59.86
N ALA A 223 13.03 -34.99 -60.71
CA ALA A 223 13.47 -33.85 -61.51
C ALA A 223 13.77 -32.63 -60.63
N GLU A 224 12.91 -32.33 -59.65
CA GLU A 224 13.07 -31.23 -58.69
C GLU A 224 14.31 -31.42 -57.78
N LYS A 225 14.59 -32.68 -57.40
CA LYS A 225 15.83 -33.01 -56.68
C LYS A 225 17.08 -32.80 -57.54
N ASP A 226 17.04 -33.17 -58.81
CA ASP A 226 18.18 -32.98 -59.72
C ASP A 226 18.40 -31.49 -60.03
N GLU A 227 17.31 -30.71 -60.16
CA GLU A 227 17.33 -29.25 -60.33
C GLU A 227 17.97 -28.56 -59.11
N SER A 228 17.53 -28.91 -57.89
CA SER A 228 18.13 -28.36 -56.65
C SER A 228 19.59 -28.78 -56.45
N SER A 229 20.02 -29.90 -57.03
CA SER A 229 21.40 -30.40 -57.00
C SER A 229 22.24 -29.87 -58.18
N ASN A 230 21.73 -28.90 -58.95
CA ASN A 230 22.36 -28.31 -60.13
C ASN A 230 22.71 -29.30 -61.27
N ASN A 231 22.06 -30.47 -61.31
CA ASN A 231 22.21 -31.47 -62.36
C ASN A 231 21.22 -31.19 -63.50
N LEU A 232 21.38 -30.02 -64.16
CA LEU A 232 20.38 -29.46 -65.09
C LEU A 232 20.08 -30.39 -66.28
N SER A 233 21.08 -31.09 -66.83
CA SER A 233 20.88 -32.03 -67.95
C SER A 233 19.97 -33.20 -67.58
N ARG A 234 20.13 -33.76 -66.37
CA ARG A 234 19.27 -34.84 -65.87
C ARG A 234 17.88 -34.35 -65.51
N ALA A 235 17.78 -33.16 -64.91
CA ALA A 235 16.49 -32.53 -64.62
C ALA A 235 15.68 -32.30 -65.91
N LEU A 236 16.32 -31.76 -66.95
CA LEU A 236 15.73 -31.52 -68.27
C LEU A 236 15.22 -32.81 -68.91
N ALA A 237 16.05 -33.86 -68.94
CA ALA A 237 15.63 -35.16 -69.49
C ALA A 237 14.43 -35.75 -68.74
N ARG A 238 14.38 -35.59 -67.41
CA ARG A 238 13.24 -36.04 -66.59
C ARG A 238 11.98 -35.22 -66.87
N TYR A 239 12.09 -33.90 -67.06
CA TYR A 239 10.94 -33.07 -67.43
C TYR A 239 10.42 -33.36 -68.84
N GLN A 240 11.30 -33.64 -69.80
CA GLN A 240 10.91 -34.12 -71.13
C GLN A 240 10.16 -35.45 -71.06
N TYR A 241 10.64 -36.40 -70.25
CA TYR A 241 9.96 -37.67 -70.04
C TYR A 241 8.58 -37.51 -69.36
N ILE A 242 8.45 -36.55 -68.43
CA ILE A 242 7.16 -36.20 -67.83
C ILE A 242 6.18 -35.69 -68.91
N LEU A 243 6.64 -34.85 -69.83
CA LEU A 243 5.82 -34.33 -70.93
C LEU A 243 5.30 -35.46 -71.82
N GLU A 244 6.17 -36.41 -72.20
CA GLU A 244 5.78 -37.59 -72.99
C GLU A 244 4.73 -38.43 -72.26
N LEU A 245 4.90 -38.64 -70.95
CA LEU A 245 3.94 -39.37 -70.14
C LEU A 245 2.58 -38.65 -70.10
N TYR A 246 2.55 -37.32 -69.98
CA TYR A 246 1.32 -36.53 -70.04
C TYR A 246 0.62 -36.63 -71.39
N GLN A 247 1.37 -36.58 -72.50
CA GLN A 247 0.82 -36.71 -73.86
C GLN A 247 0.24 -38.11 -74.12
N SER A 248 0.73 -39.14 -73.42
CA SER A 248 0.25 -40.53 -73.54
C SER A 248 -1.08 -40.81 -72.81
N ILE A 249 -1.64 -39.84 -72.11
CA ILE A 249 -2.92 -39.94 -71.41
C ILE A 249 -4.02 -39.34 -72.31
N PRO A 250 -5.08 -40.09 -72.65
CA PRO A 250 -6.17 -39.57 -73.49
C PRO A 250 -6.84 -38.35 -72.86
N LYS A 251 -6.94 -37.26 -73.62
CA LYS A 251 -7.59 -36.00 -73.17
C LYS A 251 -9.07 -36.16 -72.81
N GLU A 252 -9.71 -37.19 -73.36
CA GLU A 252 -11.09 -37.57 -73.08
C GLU A 252 -11.31 -37.99 -71.62
N ASN A 253 -10.26 -38.47 -70.95
CA ASN A 253 -10.36 -39.02 -69.59
C ASN A 253 -10.01 -38.00 -68.50
N ILE A 254 -9.00 -37.14 -68.73
CA ILE A 254 -8.56 -36.11 -67.77
C ILE A 254 -7.99 -34.93 -68.56
N ASP A 255 -8.42 -33.71 -68.22
CA ASP A 255 -7.78 -32.49 -68.72
C ASP A 255 -6.51 -32.19 -67.91
N LEU A 256 -5.35 -32.32 -68.57
CA LEU A 256 -4.01 -32.09 -68.01
C LEU A 256 -3.32 -30.88 -68.66
N SER A 257 -4.07 -30.03 -69.37
CA SER A 257 -3.54 -28.93 -70.17
C SER A 257 -2.72 -27.93 -69.34
N ASN A 258 -3.16 -27.67 -68.11
CA ASN A 258 -2.46 -26.76 -67.21
C ASN A 258 -1.15 -27.34 -66.66
N GLU A 259 -1.09 -28.64 -66.34
CA GLU A 259 0.18 -29.26 -65.92
C GLU A 259 1.18 -29.33 -67.06
N ILE A 260 0.72 -29.63 -68.28
CA ILE A 260 1.57 -29.64 -69.47
C ILE A 260 2.25 -28.28 -69.67
N LEU A 261 1.49 -27.19 -69.62
CA LEU A 261 2.03 -25.82 -69.74
C LEU A 261 3.10 -25.51 -68.67
N LYS A 262 2.88 -25.94 -67.41
CA LYS A 262 3.88 -25.74 -66.34
C LYS A 262 5.18 -26.50 -66.60
N ILE A 263 5.08 -27.73 -67.10
CA ILE A 263 6.27 -28.54 -67.42
C ILE A 263 7.00 -27.98 -68.64
N GLU A 264 6.28 -27.52 -69.66
CA GLU A 264 6.86 -26.84 -70.83
C GLU A 264 7.63 -25.58 -70.42
N GLN A 265 7.03 -24.75 -69.55
CA GLN A 265 7.69 -23.57 -69.00
C GLN A 265 8.99 -23.95 -68.26
N LYS A 266 8.94 -24.98 -67.39
CA LYS A 266 10.15 -25.47 -66.69
C LYS A 266 11.23 -25.97 -67.63
N ILE A 267 10.87 -26.66 -68.71
CA ILE A 267 11.84 -27.12 -69.73
C ILE A 267 12.49 -25.92 -70.41
N LEU A 268 11.72 -24.88 -70.75
CA LEU A 268 12.27 -23.65 -71.34
C LEU A 268 13.24 -22.95 -70.38
N ASP A 269 12.85 -22.81 -69.12
CA ASP A 269 13.69 -22.18 -68.09
C ASP A 269 15.01 -22.94 -67.87
N LEU A 270 14.97 -24.29 -67.87
CA LEU A 270 16.16 -25.11 -67.71
C LEU A 270 17.07 -25.07 -68.93
N LYS A 271 16.51 -25.01 -70.15
CA LYS A 271 17.27 -24.82 -71.40
C LYS A 271 17.96 -23.47 -71.45
N ALA A 272 17.36 -22.42 -70.88
CA ALA A 272 17.98 -21.11 -70.80
C ALA A 272 19.12 -21.05 -69.78
N LYS A 273 19.15 -21.96 -68.80
CA LYS A 273 20.16 -22.03 -67.73
C LYS A 273 21.33 -22.98 -68.02
N SER A 274 21.19 -23.92 -68.97
CA SER A 274 22.25 -24.88 -69.36
C SER A 274 23.11 -24.34 -70.48
#